data_AF-A0A939XS50-F1
#
_entry.id   AF-A0A939XS50-F1
#
_cell.length_a   1.000
_cell.length_b   1.000
_cell.length_c   1.000
_cell.angle_alpha   90.00
_cell.angle_beta   90.00
_cell.angle_gamma   90.00
#
_symmetry.space_group_name_H-M   'P 1'
#
loop_
_entity.id
_entity.type
_entity.pdbx_description
1 polymer ?
#
loop_
_entity_poly.entity_id
_entity_poly.type
_entity_poly.pdbx_seq_one_letter_code
_entity_poly.pdbx_strand_id
1 'polypeptide(L)'
;MKLWKIRGTLSEMDYGQSTAVVRDLEGRPYLLTVYGTMRRYLEEIGDSDAEEKYMAKDFLYTPWCELIGALIPGSVERVPAKAVAALDMAMQELQVYGPREILTEENPPSMAAEEWARFKLALAENGWNL
;
A
#
# COMPACT_ATOMS: atom_id res chain seq x y z
N MET A 1 11.37 -13.60 3.70
CA MET A 1 11.43 -13.00 2.36
C MET A 1 11.58 -11.50 2.49
N LYS A 2 12.49 -10.90 1.71
CA LYS A 2 12.65 -9.44 1.67
C LYS A 2 11.58 -8.84 0.77
N LEU A 3 10.92 -7.79 1.25
CA LEU A 3 10.03 -6.97 0.46
C LEU A 3 10.79 -5.86 -0.23
N TRP A 4 10.30 -5.48 -1.39
CA TRP A 4 10.78 -4.32 -2.13
C TRP A 4 9.77 -3.19 -1.99
N LYS A 5 10.27 -1.98 -2.18
CA LYS A 5 9.49 -0.76 -2.01
C LYS A 5 9.69 0.17 -3.19
N ILE A 6 8.58 0.70 -3.70
CA ILE A 6 8.56 1.77 -4.69
C ILE A 6 7.69 2.92 -4.19
N ARG A 7 8.27 4.13 -4.19
CA ARG A 7 7.56 5.37 -3.91
C ARG A 7 6.95 5.91 -5.20
N GLY A 8 5.63 6.07 -5.25
CA GLY A 8 4.97 6.52 -6.47
C GLY A 8 3.47 6.70 -6.31
N THR A 9 2.78 6.90 -7.42
CA THR A 9 1.30 6.95 -7.50
C THR A 9 0.77 5.82 -8.37
N LEU A 10 -0.45 5.37 -8.07
CA LEU A 10 -1.15 4.41 -8.92
C LEU A 10 -1.65 5.17 -10.16
N SER A 11 -1.12 4.84 -11.34
CA SER A 11 -1.52 5.52 -12.58
C SER A 11 -2.63 4.79 -13.31
N GLU A 12 -2.55 3.46 -13.38
CA GLU A 12 -3.47 2.62 -14.15
C GLU A 12 -3.67 1.29 -13.44
N MET A 13 -4.86 0.70 -13.60
CA MET A 13 -5.13 -0.69 -13.25
C MET A 13 -5.78 -1.40 -14.43
N ASP A 14 -5.20 -2.53 -14.85
CA ASP A 14 -5.85 -3.46 -15.77
C ASP A 14 -6.61 -4.52 -14.97
N TYR A 15 -7.93 -4.35 -14.97
CA TYR A 15 -8.87 -5.21 -14.27
C TYR A 15 -9.00 -6.62 -14.86
N GLY A 16 -8.70 -6.79 -16.15
CA GLY A 16 -8.71 -8.09 -16.82
C GLY A 16 -7.46 -8.90 -16.51
N GLN A 17 -6.32 -8.23 -16.33
CA GLN A 17 -5.01 -8.88 -16.11
C GLN A 17 -4.52 -8.86 -14.67
N SER A 18 -5.23 -8.20 -13.75
CA SER A 18 -4.81 -8.07 -12.34
C SER A 18 -3.45 -7.36 -12.21
N THR A 19 -3.26 -6.31 -13.02
CA THR A 19 -2.02 -5.54 -13.09
C THR A 19 -2.25 -4.11 -12.62
N ALA A 20 -1.41 -3.63 -11.71
CA ALA A 20 -1.33 -2.25 -11.28
C ALA A 20 -0.07 -1.60 -11.88
N VAL A 21 -0.22 -0.42 -12.48
CA VAL A 21 0.90 0.41 -12.94
C VAL A 21 1.15 1.47 -11.89
N VAL A 22 2.30 1.37 -11.21
CA VAL A 22 2.80 2.40 -10.32
C VAL A 22 3.81 3.24 -11.08
N ARG A 23 3.63 4.56 -11.10
CA ARG A 23 4.64 5.49 -11.60
C ARG A 23 5.43 6.03 -10.43
N ASP A 24 6.75 5.87 -10.49
CA ASP A 24 7.61 6.47 -9.48
C ASP A 24 7.65 8.00 -9.60
N LEU A 25 8.40 8.64 -8.71
CA LEU A 25 8.53 10.10 -8.68
C LEU A 25 9.19 10.69 -9.95
N GLU A 26 9.89 9.87 -10.75
CA GLU A 26 10.48 10.26 -12.03
C GLU A 26 9.57 9.90 -13.22
N GLY A 27 8.38 9.36 -12.96
CA GLY A 27 7.39 8.96 -13.97
C GLY A 27 7.64 7.59 -14.60
N ARG A 28 8.65 6.83 -14.14
CA ARG A 28 8.97 5.50 -14.67
C ARG A 28 7.88 4.50 -14.25
N PRO A 29 7.36 3.69 -15.17
CA PRO A 29 6.29 2.73 -14.86
C PRO A 29 6.84 1.43 -14.28
N TYR A 30 6.14 0.91 -13.28
CA TYR A 30 6.38 -0.38 -12.65
C TYR A 30 5.09 -1.18 -12.68
N LEU A 31 5.16 -2.37 -13.27
CA LEU A 31 4.04 -3.29 -13.39
C LEU A 31 4.07 -4.23 -12.18
N LEU A 32 3.03 -4.18 -11.37
CA LEU A 32 2.85 -5.05 -10.22
C LEU A 32 1.60 -5.89 -10.42
N THR A 33 1.67 -7.15 -10.02
CA THR A 33 0.49 -8.02 -10.01
C THR A 33 -0.27 -7.81 -8.71
N VAL A 34 -1.58 -7.60 -8.78
CA VAL A 34 -2.42 -7.29 -7.62
C VAL A 34 -3.57 -8.27 -7.51
N TYR A 35 -3.74 -8.87 -6.33
CA TYR A 35 -4.73 -9.92 -6.11
C TYR A 35 -5.72 -9.55 -5.00
N GLY A 36 -6.82 -10.30 -4.97
CA GLY A 36 -7.72 -10.41 -3.82
C GLY A 36 -8.20 -9.07 -3.26
N THR A 37 -8.06 -8.90 -1.95
CA THR A 37 -8.55 -7.70 -1.24
C THR A 37 -7.71 -6.46 -1.52
N MET A 38 -6.42 -6.62 -1.81
CA MET A 38 -5.56 -5.49 -2.19
C MET A 38 -6.05 -4.87 -3.49
N ARG A 39 -6.49 -5.69 -4.46
CA ARG A 39 -7.10 -5.22 -5.70
C ARG A 39 -8.35 -4.39 -5.44
N ARG A 40 -9.28 -4.90 -4.61
CA ARG A 40 -10.53 -4.20 -4.28
C ARG A 40 -10.27 -2.85 -3.61
N TYR A 41 -9.32 -2.81 -2.70
CA TYR A 41 -8.93 -1.56 -2.05
C TYR A 41 -8.36 -0.53 -3.03
N LEU A 42 -7.55 -0.95 -4.00
CA LEU A 42 -7.06 -0.05 -5.05
C LEU A 42 -8.17 0.40 -6.01
N GLU A 43 -9.14 -0.47 -6.31
CA GLU A 43 -10.36 -0.14 -7.08
C GLU A 43 -11.17 0.95 -6.34
N GLU A 44 -11.49 0.73 -5.06
CA GLU A 44 -12.24 1.68 -4.23
C GLU A 44 -11.56 3.06 -4.15
N ILE A 45 -10.22 3.10 -4.02
CA ILE A 45 -9.47 4.35 -4.04
C ILE A 45 -9.45 4.97 -5.43
N GLY A 46 -9.26 4.16 -6.48
CA GLY A 46 -9.22 4.62 -7.87
C GLY A 46 -10.54 5.26 -8.31
N ASP A 47 -11.67 4.76 -7.82
CA ASP A 47 -13.01 5.29 -8.07
C ASP A 47 -13.39 6.46 -7.14
N SER A 48 -12.57 6.74 -6.12
CA SER A 48 -12.78 7.88 -5.23
C SER A 48 -12.12 9.17 -5.77
N ASP A 49 -12.63 10.30 -5.30
CA ASP A 49 -12.00 11.62 -5.43
C ASP A 49 -11.17 11.98 -4.17
N ALA A 50 -10.82 10.98 -3.35
CA ALA A 50 -10.10 11.20 -2.11
C ALA A 50 -8.61 11.47 -2.34
N GLU A 51 -8.00 12.27 -1.47
CA GLU A 51 -6.58 12.63 -1.53
C GLU A 51 -5.65 11.40 -1.52
N GLU A 52 -6.02 10.32 -0.81
CA GLU A 52 -5.24 9.06 -0.75
C GLU A 52 -4.93 8.47 -2.14
N LYS A 53 -5.74 8.77 -3.16
CA LYS A 53 -5.51 8.38 -4.56
C LYS A 53 -4.33 9.11 -5.17
N TYR A 54 -4.21 10.40 -4.91
CA TYR A 54 -3.22 11.30 -5.53
C TYR A 54 -1.91 11.34 -4.76
N MET A 55 -1.91 10.91 -3.50
CA MET A 55 -0.69 10.83 -2.68
C MET A 55 0.33 9.86 -3.27
N ALA A 56 1.56 10.35 -3.41
CA ALA A 56 2.70 9.48 -3.62
C ALA A 56 2.96 8.66 -2.34
N LYS A 57 2.81 7.34 -2.44
CA LYS A 57 2.88 6.38 -1.33
C LYS A 57 3.89 5.29 -1.63
N ASP A 58 4.33 4.61 -0.58
CA ASP A 58 5.27 3.50 -0.70
C ASP A 58 4.49 2.21 -0.96
N PHE A 59 4.58 1.65 -2.16
CA PHE A 59 4.03 0.35 -2.49
C PHE A 59 5.02 -0.75 -2.13
N LEU A 60 4.54 -1.76 -1.41
CA LEU A 60 5.31 -2.91 -0.95
C LEU A 60 5.01 -4.12 -1.83
N TYR A 61 6.06 -4.80 -2.31
CA TYR A 61 5.89 -5.92 -3.22
C TYR A 61 6.91 -7.04 -3.02
N THR A 62 6.55 -8.25 -3.44
CA THR A 62 7.42 -9.44 -3.39
C THR A 62 8.48 -9.41 -4.49
N PRO A 63 9.53 -10.24 -4.43
CA PRO A 63 10.47 -10.42 -5.54
C PRO A 63 9.82 -10.88 -6.86
N TRP A 64 8.59 -11.38 -6.81
CA TRP A 64 7.79 -11.77 -7.99
C TRP A 64 6.88 -10.66 -8.50
N CYS A 65 7.10 -9.41 -8.06
CA CYS A 65 6.31 -8.23 -8.43
C CYS A 65 4.85 -8.27 -7.96
N GLU A 66 4.54 -9.07 -6.93
CA GLU A 66 3.19 -9.12 -6.37
C GLU A 66 3.03 -8.01 -5.33
N LEU A 67 2.03 -7.15 -5.52
CA LEU A 67 1.73 -6.06 -4.61
C LEU A 67 1.07 -6.61 -3.34
N ILE A 68 1.74 -6.43 -2.21
CA ILE A 68 1.27 -6.92 -0.91
C ILE A 68 0.72 -5.80 -0.03
N GLY A 69 1.04 -4.54 -0.30
CA GLY A 69 0.59 -3.44 0.56
C GLY A 69 1.02 -2.06 0.11
N ALA A 70 0.55 -1.04 0.82
CA ALA A 70 0.91 0.35 0.61
C ALA A 70 1.05 1.08 1.95
N LEU A 71 2.04 1.96 2.05
CA LEU A 71 2.25 2.86 3.20
C LEU A 71 1.95 4.29 2.75
N ILE A 72 0.83 4.81 3.25
CA ILE A 72 0.38 6.17 2.97
C ILE A 72 1.21 7.11 3.84
N PRO A 73 1.86 8.14 3.26
CA PRO A 73 2.68 9.06 4.03
C PRO A 73 1.89 9.74 5.14
N GLY A 74 2.57 10.05 6.24
CA GLY A 74 2.02 10.86 7.32
C GLY A 74 2.97 11.99 7.71
N SER A 75 2.51 12.82 8.64
CA SER A 75 3.21 14.03 9.10
C SER A 75 4.56 13.80 9.79
N VAL A 76 4.84 12.59 10.27
CA VAL A 76 6.10 12.20 10.95
C VAL A 76 6.97 11.39 9.99
N GLU A 77 8.24 11.78 9.90
CA GLU A 77 9.21 11.07 9.06
C GLU A 77 9.28 9.58 9.44
N ARG A 78 9.19 8.69 8.44
CA ARG A 78 9.27 7.22 8.56
C ARG A 78 8.12 6.54 9.33
N VAL A 79 7.10 7.28 9.74
CA VAL A 79 5.87 6.70 10.31
C VAL A 79 4.71 7.06 9.39
N PRO A 80 4.10 6.08 8.69
CA PRO A 80 2.99 6.37 7.79
C PRO A 80 1.75 6.84 8.56
N ALA A 81 0.84 7.55 7.89
CA ALA A 81 -0.50 7.79 8.42
C ALA A 81 -1.35 6.52 8.43
N LYS A 82 -1.19 5.71 7.38
CA LYS A 82 -1.93 4.47 7.18
C LYS A 82 -1.04 3.44 6.52
N ALA A 83 -1.18 2.19 6.93
CA ALA A 83 -0.55 1.05 6.27
C ALA A 83 -1.62 0.03 5.98
N VAL A 84 -1.70 -0.38 4.71
CA VAL A 84 -2.61 -1.41 4.24
C VAL A 84 -1.79 -2.55 3.69
N ALA A 85 -2.15 -3.79 4.04
CA ALA A 85 -1.47 -4.95 3.48
C ALA A 85 -2.35 -6.20 3.47
N ALA A 86 -2.24 -6.98 2.40
CA ALA A 86 -2.78 -8.33 2.29
C ALA A 86 -1.75 -9.29 2.88
N LEU A 87 -1.85 -9.53 4.20
CA LEU A 87 -0.83 -10.26 4.96
C LEU A 87 -1.04 -11.77 4.98
N ASP A 88 -2.19 -12.28 4.54
CA ASP A 88 -2.41 -13.71 4.41
C ASP A 88 -1.85 -14.25 3.08
N MET A 89 -1.35 -15.49 3.09
CA MET A 89 -0.81 -16.11 1.86
C MET A 89 -1.85 -16.22 0.73
N ALA A 90 -3.15 -16.21 1.07
CA ALA A 90 -4.25 -16.25 0.11
C ALA A 90 -4.64 -14.85 -0.41
N MET A 91 -4.08 -13.77 0.14
CA MET A 91 -4.42 -12.37 -0.15
C MET A 91 -5.93 -12.07 -0.05
N GLN A 92 -6.63 -12.75 0.88
CA GLN A 92 -8.07 -12.64 1.09
C GLN A 92 -8.43 -11.70 2.24
N GLU A 93 -7.47 -11.29 3.05
CA GLU A 93 -7.72 -10.37 4.16
C GLU A 93 -6.81 -9.15 4.06
N LEU A 94 -7.42 -7.97 3.94
CA LEU A 94 -6.70 -6.70 4.00
C LEU A 94 -6.63 -6.23 5.44
N GLN A 95 -5.41 -6.21 5.97
CA GLN A 95 -5.14 -5.60 7.26
C GLN A 95 -4.87 -4.11 7.08
N VAL A 96 -5.53 -3.29 7.90
CA VAL A 96 -5.39 -1.84 7.89
C VAL A 96 -4.92 -1.39 9.27
N TYR A 97 -3.83 -0.63 9.28
CA TYR A 97 -3.22 -0.01 10.44
C TYR A 97 -3.31 1.51 10.27
N GLY A 98 -3.73 2.21 11.31
CA GLY A 98 -4.12 3.62 11.28
C GLY A 98 -5.59 3.79 10.89
N PRO A 99 -5.95 4.93 10.28
CA PRO A 99 -7.32 5.19 9.84
C PRO A 99 -7.84 4.12 8.86
N ARG A 100 -9.04 3.59 9.14
CA ARG A 100 -9.71 2.62 8.25
C ARG A 100 -10.36 3.28 7.04
N GLU A 101 -10.83 4.50 7.22
CA GLU A 101 -11.43 5.30 6.15
C GLU A 101 -10.37 5.73 5.12
N ILE A 102 -10.83 6.10 3.93
CA ILE A 102 -9.97 6.68 2.90
C ILE A 102 -9.61 8.10 3.33
N LEU A 103 -8.32 8.43 3.30
CA LEU A 103 -7.82 9.72 3.74
C LEU A 103 -8.16 10.81 2.73
N THR A 104 -8.74 11.90 3.23
CA THR A 104 -9.21 13.05 2.45
C THR A 104 -8.35 14.30 2.61
N GLU A 105 -7.27 14.22 3.38
CA GLU A 105 -6.35 15.33 3.66
C GLU A 105 -4.97 15.04 3.06
N GLU A 106 -4.34 16.00 2.39
CA GLU A 106 -3.02 15.82 1.73
C GLU A 106 -1.87 15.42 2.67
N ASN A 107 -1.91 15.87 3.94
CA ASN A 107 -0.89 15.60 4.95
C ASN A 107 -1.51 15.09 6.26
N PRO A 108 -1.99 13.83 6.28
CA PRO A 108 -2.66 13.28 7.43
C PRO A 108 -1.68 13.02 8.58
N PRO A 109 -2.16 13.05 9.84
CA PRO A 109 -1.33 12.71 10.99
C PRO A 109 -0.82 11.26 10.87
N SER A 110 0.46 11.05 11.20
CA SER A 110 1.03 9.70 11.29
C SER A 110 0.28 8.85 12.32
N MET A 111 0.19 7.54 12.07
CA MET A 111 -0.38 6.59 13.04
C MET A 111 0.46 6.55 14.32
N ALA A 112 -0.13 6.02 15.40
CA ALA A 112 0.57 5.81 16.65
C ALA A 112 1.78 4.87 16.47
N ALA A 113 2.85 5.09 17.25
CA ALA A 113 4.07 4.30 17.15
C ALA A 113 3.84 2.82 17.46
N GLU A 114 2.93 2.52 18.40
CA GLU A 114 2.50 1.17 18.76
C GLU A 114 1.80 0.47 17.59
N GLU A 115 0.99 1.20 16.83
CA GLU A 115 0.29 0.69 15.67
C GLU A 115 1.25 0.42 14.51
N TRP A 116 2.23 1.31 14.30
CA TRP A 116 3.33 1.06 13.37
C TRP A 116 4.18 -0.15 13.77
N ALA A 117 4.42 -0.33 15.07
CA ALA A 117 5.13 -1.51 15.57
C ALA A 117 4.34 -2.81 15.32
N ARG A 118 3.01 -2.81 15.50
CA ARG A 118 2.15 -3.96 15.19
C ARG A 118 2.18 -4.33 13.72
N PHE A 119 2.13 -3.35 12.82
CA PHE A 119 2.27 -3.62 11.39
C PHE A 119 3.59 -4.33 11.05
N LYS A 120 4.71 -3.82 11.58
CA LYS A 120 6.03 -4.43 11.36
C LYS A 120 6.12 -5.85 11.93
N LEU A 121 5.51 -6.08 13.09
CA LEU A 121 5.43 -7.41 13.69
C LEU A 121 4.62 -8.36 12.81
N ALA A 122 3.46 -7.92 12.30
CA ALA A 122 2.62 -8.73 11.43
C ALA A 122 3.31 -9.10 10.11
N LEU A 123 4.12 -8.20 9.53
CA LEU A 123 4.99 -8.54 8.41
C LEU A 123 5.99 -9.64 8.80
N ALA A 124 6.68 -9.49 9.94
CA ALA A 124 7.68 -10.45 10.39
C ALA A 124 7.08 -11.83 10.71
N GLU A 125 5.88 -11.89 11.28
CA GLU A 125 5.12 -13.13 11.54
C GLU A 125 4.77 -13.87 10.24
N ASN A 126 4.53 -13.16 9.14
CA ASN A 126 4.36 -13.71 7.80
C ASN A 126 5.69 -13.95 7.06
N GLY A 127 6.81 -13.83 7.79
CA GLY A 127 8.15 -14.04 7.25
C GLY A 127 8.60 -12.93 6.31
N TRP A 128 8.00 -11.75 6.34
CA TRP A 128 8.34 -10.61 5.49
C TRP A 128 9.14 -9.56 6.25
N ASN A 129 10.16 -9.00 5.58
CA ASN A 129 11.00 -7.95 6.14
C ASN A 129 11.06 -6.75 5.18
N LEU A 130 10.86 -5.55 5.71
CA LEU A 130 11.01 -4.26 5.02
C LEU A 130 12.48 -3.86 4.84
#